data_AF-A0A962NFX3-F1
#
_entry.id   AF-A0A962NFX3-F1
#
_cell.length_a   1.000
_cell.length_b   1.000
_cell.length_c   1.000
_cell.angle_alpha   90.00
_cell.angle_beta   90.00
_cell.angle_gamma   90.00
#
_symmetry.space_group_name_H-M   'P 1'
#
loop_
_entity.id
_entity.type
_entity.pdbx_description
1 polymer ?
#
loop_
_entity_poly.entity_id
_entity_poly.type
_entity_poly.pdbx_seq_one_letter_code
_entity_poly.pdbx_strand_id
1 'polypeptide(L)'
;SGLQASGLQLDGHWRAAGGGHLRAQAQGSAFGELPLSGWQLQASQQGSSWVLQSPLQLQLLGGTASLPSLQVDLSVRPWQAQASLSLQQLELTGLMQALGWTPLPGRLSADFPGVTIEPQRIELQGGAEVNAFDGQVQLGAVSIERPLGPAPAISGNFDFEGLDLQGVTAAFGFGEIEGRLQGYVHDLRLVSGKPEAFDAWLASDPDFRGARKISQRAIDNLSAVGGGPGGAMSRSFLRVFETFRYDAIGLGCRLSQGVCQMRGLESANGGYLIVRGSGLPRITVMGHASRVNWTSLVARLLAATSGAGPTVE
;
A
#
# COMPACT_ATOMS: atom_id res chain seq x y z
N SER A 1 6.39 1.22 -18.61
CA SER A 1 6.86 -0.18 -18.54
C SER A 1 6.13 -1.00 -19.59
N GLY A 2 6.78 -2.00 -20.18
CA GLY A 2 6.19 -2.88 -21.20
C GLY A 2 6.56 -4.34 -20.93
N LEU A 3 5.77 -5.27 -21.48
CA LEU A 3 6.05 -6.71 -21.39
C LEU A 3 7.17 -7.08 -22.36
N GLN A 4 8.23 -7.71 -21.85
CA GLN A 4 9.29 -8.32 -22.62
C GLN A 4 9.15 -9.84 -22.55
N ALA A 5 9.36 -10.55 -23.65
CA ALA A 5 9.22 -12.01 -23.69
C ALA A 5 10.38 -12.64 -24.46
N SER A 6 10.96 -13.71 -23.91
CA SER A 6 11.98 -14.53 -24.56
C SER A 6 11.37 -15.80 -25.13
N GLY A 7 11.76 -16.14 -26.37
CA GLY A 7 11.23 -17.34 -27.04
C GLY A 7 9.74 -17.26 -27.33
N LEU A 8 9.21 -16.07 -27.58
CA LEU A 8 7.80 -15.86 -27.91
C LEU A 8 7.45 -16.58 -29.22
N GLN A 9 6.50 -17.49 -29.15
CA GLN A 9 5.90 -18.15 -30.30
C GLN A 9 4.42 -17.79 -30.36
N LEU A 10 3.98 -17.35 -31.54
CA LEU A 10 2.60 -17.00 -31.83
C LEU A 10 2.15 -17.84 -33.02
N ASP A 11 1.06 -18.57 -32.84
CA ASP A 11 0.40 -19.34 -33.89
C ASP A 11 -1.09 -19.07 -33.83
N GLY A 12 -1.73 -18.97 -34.98
CA GLY A 12 -3.16 -18.70 -35.02
C GLY A 12 -3.64 -18.11 -36.33
N HIS A 13 -4.95 -18.07 -36.45
CA HIS A 13 -5.62 -17.40 -37.55
C HIS A 13 -6.86 -16.69 -37.03
N TRP A 14 -7.24 -15.60 -37.70
CA TRP A 14 -8.48 -14.87 -37.39
C TRP A 14 -9.39 -14.86 -38.61
N ARG A 15 -10.70 -14.83 -38.37
CA ARG A 15 -11.72 -14.70 -39.41
C ARG A 15 -12.75 -13.66 -38.97
N ALA A 16 -13.14 -12.78 -39.87
CA ALA A 16 -14.12 -11.73 -39.57
C ALA A 16 -15.48 -12.30 -39.11
N ALA A 17 -15.83 -13.51 -39.55
CA ALA A 17 -17.08 -14.19 -39.21
C ALA A 17 -17.02 -15.06 -37.94
N GLY A 18 -15.92 -15.03 -37.18
CA GLY A 18 -15.71 -15.87 -36.00
C GLY A 18 -14.90 -17.14 -36.28
N GLY A 19 -14.58 -17.89 -35.22
CA GLY A 19 -13.84 -19.15 -35.29
C GLY A 19 -12.32 -19.01 -35.42
N GLY A 20 -11.77 -17.81 -35.17
CA GLY A 20 -10.34 -17.63 -35.00
C GLY A 20 -9.81 -18.35 -33.76
N HIS A 21 -8.55 -18.77 -33.79
CA HIS A 21 -7.83 -19.24 -32.62
C HIS A 21 -6.46 -18.59 -32.56
N LEU A 22 -5.99 -18.39 -31.34
CA LEU A 22 -4.68 -17.85 -31.02
C LEU A 22 -4.04 -18.75 -29.98
N ARG A 23 -2.83 -19.20 -30.27
CA ARG A 23 -1.93 -19.82 -29.31
C ARG A 23 -0.70 -18.93 -29.19
N ALA A 24 -0.36 -18.61 -27.96
CA ALA A 24 0.82 -17.83 -27.64
C ALA A 24 1.57 -18.53 -26.54
N GLN A 25 2.89 -18.61 -26.64
CA GLN A 25 3.73 -19.13 -25.56
C GLN A 25 5.04 -18.39 -25.49
N ALA A 26 5.58 -18.25 -24.28
CA ALA A 26 6.90 -17.70 -24.04
C ALA A 26 7.66 -18.60 -23.06
N GLN A 27 8.97 -18.73 -23.25
CA GLN A 27 9.83 -19.50 -22.34
C GLN A 27 10.11 -18.74 -21.04
N GLY A 28 9.99 -17.41 -21.09
CA GLY A 28 10.14 -16.50 -19.97
C GLY A 28 9.66 -15.11 -20.38
N SER A 29 9.26 -14.29 -19.41
CA SER A 29 8.88 -12.91 -19.68
C SER A 29 9.22 -12.00 -18.50
N ALA A 30 9.15 -10.69 -18.71
CA ALA A 30 9.33 -9.70 -17.67
C ALA A 30 8.39 -8.52 -17.90
N PHE A 31 7.82 -7.99 -16.83
CA PHE A 31 7.06 -6.74 -16.86
C PHE A 31 7.78 -5.69 -16.01
N GLY A 32 8.46 -4.75 -16.67
CA GLY A 32 9.40 -3.88 -15.97
C GLY A 32 10.53 -4.71 -15.35
N GLU A 33 10.71 -4.62 -14.04
CA GLU A 33 11.70 -5.39 -13.28
C GLU A 33 11.17 -6.72 -12.73
N LEU A 34 9.88 -7.04 -12.95
CA LEU A 34 9.27 -8.27 -12.46
C LEU A 34 9.53 -9.42 -13.43
N PRO A 35 10.36 -10.43 -13.07
CA PRO A 35 10.48 -11.64 -13.86
C PRO A 35 9.20 -12.47 -13.73
N LEU A 36 8.78 -13.04 -14.85
CA LEU A 36 7.63 -13.93 -14.98
C LEU A 36 8.10 -15.25 -15.55
N SER A 37 7.55 -16.36 -15.05
CA SER A 37 7.81 -17.68 -15.63
C SER A 37 7.41 -17.77 -17.10
N GLY A 38 7.86 -18.84 -17.76
CA GLY A 38 7.28 -19.23 -19.03
C GLY A 38 5.77 -19.43 -18.92
N TRP A 39 5.07 -19.24 -20.03
CA TRP A 39 3.61 -19.26 -20.06
C TRP A 39 3.09 -19.73 -21.41
N GLN A 40 1.87 -20.26 -21.39
CA GLN A 40 1.12 -20.65 -22.58
C GLN A 40 -0.31 -20.15 -22.45
N LEU A 41 -0.78 -19.53 -23.52
CA LEU A 41 -2.12 -18.97 -23.63
C LEU A 41 -2.78 -19.55 -24.88
N GLN A 42 -4.04 -19.97 -24.73
CA GLN A 42 -4.90 -20.35 -25.84
C GLN A 42 -6.18 -19.52 -25.76
N ALA A 43 -6.50 -18.81 -26.84
CA ALA A 43 -7.72 -18.03 -26.95
C ALA A 43 -8.47 -18.45 -28.23
N SER A 44 -9.80 -18.41 -28.17
CA SER A 44 -10.63 -18.61 -29.35
C SER A 44 -11.62 -17.46 -29.50
N GLN A 45 -12.00 -17.19 -30.74
CA GLN A 45 -12.98 -16.17 -31.05
C GLN A 45 -14.39 -16.75 -30.95
N GLN A 46 -15.19 -16.20 -30.05
CA GLN A 46 -16.60 -16.51 -29.84
C GLN A 46 -17.42 -15.28 -30.26
N GLY A 47 -17.98 -15.30 -31.47
CA GLY A 47 -18.61 -14.13 -32.07
C GLY A 47 -17.59 -12.99 -32.29
N SER A 48 -17.82 -11.84 -31.66
CA SER A 48 -16.90 -10.68 -31.67
C SER A 48 -15.86 -10.70 -30.54
N SER A 49 -16.01 -11.61 -29.56
CA SER A 49 -15.15 -11.67 -28.39
C SER A 49 -14.03 -12.69 -28.55
N TRP A 50 -12.86 -12.40 -27.99
CA TRP A 50 -11.79 -13.37 -27.78
C TRP A 50 -11.85 -13.89 -26.35
N VAL A 51 -11.92 -15.20 -26.18
CA VAL A 51 -12.10 -15.86 -24.88
C VAL A 51 -10.93 -16.79 -24.61
N LEU A 52 -10.33 -16.66 -23.44
CA LEU A 52 -9.31 -17.57 -22.91
C LEU A 52 -9.90 -18.97 -22.72
N GLN A 53 -9.24 -19.98 -23.29
CA GLN A 53 -9.74 -21.37 -23.31
C GLN A 53 -9.32 -22.18 -22.09
N SER A 54 -8.27 -21.77 -21.40
CA SER A 54 -7.77 -22.42 -20.18
C SER A 54 -7.12 -21.39 -19.26
N PRO A 55 -7.25 -21.54 -17.93
CA PRO A 55 -6.60 -20.65 -16.98
C PRO A 55 -5.11 -20.46 -17.29
N LEU A 56 -4.67 -19.21 -17.37
CA LEU A 56 -3.24 -18.88 -17.48
C LEU A 56 -2.65 -18.85 -16.08
N GLN A 57 -1.59 -19.63 -15.82
CA GLN A 57 -0.90 -19.63 -14.53
C GLN A 57 0.55 -19.21 -14.71
N LEU A 58 1.04 -18.37 -13.81
CA LEU A 58 2.37 -17.79 -13.81
C LEU A 58 2.98 -17.94 -12.42
N GLN A 59 4.23 -18.40 -12.36
CA GLN A 59 5.02 -18.31 -11.14
C GLN A 59 5.76 -16.98 -11.14
N LEU A 60 5.58 -16.21 -10.06
CA LEU A 60 6.22 -14.92 -9.85
C LEU A 60 6.36 -14.66 -8.35
N LEU A 61 7.45 -14.02 -7.95
CA LEU A 61 7.67 -13.58 -6.56
C LEU A 61 7.45 -14.69 -5.52
N GLY A 62 7.90 -15.92 -5.81
CA GLY A 62 7.78 -17.06 -4.89
C GLY A 62 6.37 -17.65 -4.74
N GLY A 63 5.35 -17.06 -5.37
CA GLY A 63 3.97 -17.55 -5.37
C GLY A 63 3.42 -17.73 -6.77
N THR A 64 2.09 -17.74 -6.88
CA THR A 64 1.36 -18.01 -8.12
C THR A 64 0.38 -16.89 -8.45
N ALA A 65 0.45 -16.37 -9.67
CA ALA A 65 -0.63 -15.60 -10.27
C ALA A 65 -1.39 -16.49 -11.25
N SER A 66 -2.71 -16.42 -11.21
CA SER A 66 -3.57 -17.08 -12.16
C SER A 66 -4.57 -16.10 -12.74
N LEU A 67 -4.84 -16.27 -14.03
CA LEU A 67 -5.89 -15.58 -14.77
C LEU A 67 -6.90 -16.66 -15.20
N PRO A 68 -7.89 -17.00 -14.35
CA PRO A 68 -8.84 -18.07 -14.66
C PRO A 68 -9.69 -17.80 -15.88
N SER A 69 -10.05 -16.53 -16.11
CA SER A 69 -10.86 -16.11 -17.24
C SER A 69 -10.33 -14.80 -17.81
N LEU A 70 -10.46 -14.66 -19.13
CA LEU A 70 -10.26 -13.41 -19.86
C LEU A 70 -11.14 -13.44 -21.10
N GLN A 71 -11.95 -12.41 -21.26
CA GLN A 71 -12.76 -12.13 -22.43
C GLN A 71 -12.46 -10.72 -22.91
N VAL A 72 -12.21 -10.55 -24.20
CA VAL A 72 -11.95 -9.24 -24.82
C VAL A 72 -12.95 -9.04 -25.96
N ASP A 73 -13.79 -8.01 -25.86
CA ASP A 73 -14.69 -7.59 -26.94
C ASP A 73 -14.05 -6.45 -27.74
N LEU A 74 -13.73 -6.78 -29.01
CA LEU A 74 -13.12 -5.85 -29.96
C LEU A 74 -14.14 -5.21 -30.90
N SER A 75 -15.42 -5.60 -30.84
CA SER A 75 -16.48 -5.00 -31.67
C SER A 75 -16.97 -3.66 -31.14
N VAL A 76 -16.82 -3.42 -29.84
CA VAL A 76 -17.14 -2.15 -29.20
C VAL A 76 -15.96 -1.18 -29.27
N ARG A 77 -16.28 0.12 -29.33
CA ARG A 77 -15.31 1.23 -29.35
C ARG A 77 -15.69 2.21 -28.22
N PRO A 78 -14.84 2.40 -27.20
CA PRO A 78 -13.59 1.70 -26.94
C PRO A 78 -13.78 0.19 -26.71
N TRP A 79 -12.72 -0.59 -26.92
CA TRP A 79 -12.74 -2.03 -26.60
C TRP A 79 -12.95 -2.25 -25.11
N GLN A 80 -13.48 -3.40 -24.73
CA GLN A 80 -13.70 -3.77 -23.32
C GLN A 80 -13.19 -5.18 -23.07
N ALA A 81 -12.71 -5.44 -21.86
CA ALA A 81 -12.39 -6.79 -21.44
C ALA A 81 -12.89 -7.06 -20.01
N GLN A 82 -13.25 -8.32 -19.77
CA GLN A 82 -13.59 -8.84 -18.47
C GLN A 82 -12.64 -9.98 -18.14
N ALA A 83 -12.18 -10.03 -16.90
CA ALA A 83 -11.26 -11.05 -16.46
C ALA A 83 -11.50 -11.44 -15.00
N SER A 84 -10.90 -12.56 -14.59
CA SER A 84 -10.75 -12.91 -13.18
C SER A 84 -9.26 -13.05 -12.88
N LEU A 85 -8.82 -12.62 -11.70
CA LEU A 85 -7.43 -12.67 -11.27
C LEU A 85 -7.34 -13.24 -9.86
N SER A 86 -6.46 -14.22 -9.66
CA SER A 86 -6.16 -14.75 -8.33
C SER A 86 -4.65 -14.78 -8.12
N LEU A 87 -4.19 -14.19 -7.01
CA LEU A 87 -2.80 -14.12 -6.59
C LEU A 87 -2.66 -14.90 -5.28
N GLN A 88 -1.68 -15.79 -5.20
CA GLN A 88 -1.50 -16.66 -4.05
C GLN A 88 -0.06 -16.54 -3.52
N GLN A 89 0.06 -16.10 -2.27
CA GLN A 89 1.31 -16.13 -1.50
C GLN A 89 2.50 -15.43 -2.20
N LEU A 90 2.25 -14.29 -2.86
CA LEU A 90 3.33 -13.52 -3.48
C LEU A 90 4.18 -12.85 -2.40
N GLU A 91 5.50 -12.99 -2.47
CA GLU A 91 6.45 -12.37 -1.55
C GLU A 91 6.42 -10.84 -1.70
N LEU A 92 6.03 -10.17 -0.62
CA LEU A 92 5.85 -8.71 -0.61
C LEU A 92 7.19 -7.98 -0.80
N THR A 93 8.27 -8.52 -0.26
CA THR A 93 9.63 -7.97 -0.39
C THR A 93 10.00 -7.73 -1.85
N GLY A 94 9.82 -8.76 -2.70
CA GLY A 94 10.15 -8.67 -4.13
C GLY A 94 9.16 -7.79 -4.90
N LEU A 95 7.88 -7.79 -4.51
CA LEU A 95 6.88 -6.90 -5.12
C LEU A 95 7.23 -5.42 -4.88
N MET A 96 7.53 -5.05 -3.64
CA MET A 96 7.87 -3.68 -3.27
C MET A 96 9.14 -3.21 -3.97
N GLN A 97 10.17 -4.06 -4.03
CA GLN A 97 11.41 -3.75 -4.74
C GLN A 97 11.16 -3.42 -6.22
N ALA A 98 10.37 -4.24 -6.91
CA ALA A 98 10.08 -4.03 -8.32
C ALA A 98 9.20 -2.80 -8.60
N LEU A 99 8.49 -2.32 -7.59
CA LEU A 99 7.75 -1.05 -7.63
C LEU A 99 8.62 0.15 -7.19
N GLY A 100 9.87 -0.07 -6.80
CA GLY A 100 10.77 0.95 -6.28
C GLY A 100 10.42 1.44 -4.87
N TRP A 101 9.67 0.64 -4.10
CA TRP A 101 9.22 0.95 -2.75
C TRP A 101 10.10 0.27 -1.69
N THR A 102 10.03 0.75 -0.45
CA THR A 102 10.72 0.12 0.69
C THR A 102 10.33 -1.36 0.78
N PRO A 103 11.29 -2.30 0.78
CA PRO A 103 10.99 -3.72 0.90
C PRO A 103 10.31 -4.00 2.25
N LEU A 104 9.17 -4.70 2.23
CA LEU A 104 8.42 -5.07 3.43
C LEU A 104 8.29 -6.61 3.50
N PRO A 105 8.52 -7.21 4.69
CA PRO A 105 8.28 -8.64 4.86
C PRO A 105 6.78 -8.93 4.83
N GLY A 106 6.41 -10.09 4.31
CA GLY A 106 5.01 -10.53 4.26
C GLY A 106 4.64 -11.16 2.93
N ARG A 107 3.37 -11.52 2.82
CA ARG A 107 2.81 -12.17 1.63
C ARG A 107 1.49 -11.54 1.24
N LEU A 108 1.32 -11.36 -0.06
CA LEU A 108 0.09 -10.90 -0.69
C LEU A 108 -0.67 -12.09 -1.25
N SER A 109 -1.96 -12.17 -0.93
CA SER A 109 -2.94 -12.99 -1.64
C SER A 109 -4.10 -12.11 -2.08
N ALA A 110 -4.66 -12.35 -3.24
CA ALA A 110 -5.76 -11.54 -3.75
C ALA A 110 -6.70 -12.39 -4.58
N ASP A 111 -7.99 -12.12 -4.48
CA ASP A 111 -8.97 -12.75 -5.34
C ASP A 111 -9.91 -11.68 -5.89
N PHE A 112 -9.82 -11.49 -7.21
CA PHE A 112 -10.63 -10.56 -7.96
C PHE A 112 -11.50 -11.35 -8.93
N PRO A 113 -12.72 -11.75 -8.51
CA PRO A 113 -13.63 -12.52 -9.36
C PRO A 113 -14.06 -11.75 -10.62
N GLY A 114 -14.06 -10.41 -10.56
CA GLY A 114 -14.38 -9.54 -11.69
C GLY A 114 -13.36 -8.41 -11.83
N VAL A 115 -12.71 -8.34 -12.99
CA VAL A 115 -11.83 -7.25 -13.40
C VAL A 115 -12.36 -6.70 -14.71
N THR A 116 -12.81 -5.44 -14.71
CA THR A 116 -13.25 -4.74 -15.92
C THR A 116 -12.10 -3.89 -16.43
N ILE A 117 -11.75 -4.06 -17.70
CA ILE A 117 -10.62 -3.39 -18.33
C ILE A 117 -11.12 -2.62 -19.55
N GLU A 118 -10.89 -1.32 -19.52
CA GLU A 118 -11.14 -0.38 -20.60
C GLU A 118 -9.85 0.45 -20.85
N PRO A 119 -9.68 1.08 -22.01
CA PRO A 119 -8.46 1.83 -22.32
C PRO A 119 -8.09 2.90 -21.29
N GLN A 120 -9.10 3.50 -20.64
CA GLN A 120 -8.91 4.57 -19.67
C GLN A 120 -9.21 4.15 -18.23
N ARG A 121 -9.63 2.91 -17.98
CA ARG A 121 -10.05 2.50 -16.64
C ARG A 121 -9.91 1.00 -16.42
N ILE A 122 -9.41 0.63 -15.25
CA ILE A 122 -9.43 -0.74 -14.73
C ILE A 122 -10.16 -0.69 -13.41
N GLU A 123 -11.16 -1.55 -13.24
CA GLU A 123 -11.87 -1.74 -11.97
C GLU A 123 -11.70 -3.17 -11.50
N LEU A 124 -11.38 -3.33 -10.22
CA LEU A 124 -11.23 -4.63 -9.60
C LEU A 124 -12.36 -4.81 -8.57
N GLN A 125 -13.20 -5.81 -8.81
CA GLN A 125 -14.23 -6.27 -7.89
C GLN A 125 -13.66 -7.40 -7.03
N GLY A 126 -13.97 -7.37 -5.74
CA GLY A 126 -13.37 -8.24 -4.74
C GLY A 126 -12.37 -7.48 -3.87
N GLY A 127 -11.40 -8.20 -3.33
CA GLY A 127 -10.43 -7.62 -2.41
C GLY A 127 -9.11 -8.36 -2.44
N ALA A 128 -8.09 -7.71 -1.88
CA ALA A 128 -6.82 -8.35 -1.61
C ALA A 128 -6.58 -8.41 -0.11
N GLU A 129 -5.92 -9.48 0.32
CA GLU A 129 -5.47 -9.68 1.68
C GLU A 129 -3.94 -9.75 1.68
N VAL A 130 -3.33 -8.85 2.42
CA VAL A 130 -1.88 -8.87 2.65
C VAL A 130 -1.65 -9.26 4.10
N ASN A 131 -0.89 -10.32 4.31
CA ASN A 131 -0.35 -10.66 5.62
C ASN A 131 1.05 -10.07 5.71
N ALA A 132 1.24 -9.06 6.56
CA ALA A 132 2.50 -8.37 6.75
C ALA A 132 2.66 -8.01 8.23
N PHE A 133 3.90 -7.99 8.72
CA PHE A 133 4.19 -7.65 10.12
C PHE A 133 3.32 -8.44 11.11
N ASP A 134 3.14 -9.75 10.91
CA ASP A 134 2.30 -10.60 11.78
C ASP A 134 0.85 -10.11 11.98
N GLY A 135 0.31 -9.34 11.04
CA GLY A 135 -1.08 -8.91 11.02
C GLY A 135 -1.64 -8.89 9.59
N GLN A 136 -2.82 -8.31 9.44
CA GLN A 136 -3.59 -8.35 8.20
C GLN A 136 -3.84 -6.93 7.67
N VAL A 137 -3.74 -6.79 6.36
CA VAL A 137 -4.18 -5.61 5.62
C VAL A 137 -5.20 -6.06 4.57
N GLN A 138 -6.39 -5.50 4.64
CA GLN A 138 -7.45 -5.73 3.65
C GLN A 138 -7.48 -4.56 2.67
N LEU A 139 -7.55 -4.87 1.38
CA LEU A 139 -7.62 -3.89 0.30
C LEU A 139 -8.95 -4.06 -0.44
N GLY A 140 -9.63 -2.95 -0.70
CA GLY A 140 -10.90 -2.94 -1.41
C GLY A 140 -11.07 -1.75 -2.33
N ALA A 141 -12.10 -1.81 -3.18
CA ALA A 141 -12.51 -0.76 -4.11
C ALA A 141 -11.35 -0.26 -5.00
N VAL A 142 -10.49 -1.17 -5.46
CA VAL A 142 -9.31 -0.81 -6.24
C VAL A 142 -9.71 -0.45 -7.66
N SER A 143 -9.25 0.72 -8.11
CA SER A 143 -9.43 1.18 -9.49
C SER A 143 -8.21 1.91 -9.99
N ILE A 144 -8.00 1.86 -11.30
CA ILE A 144 -6.89 2.53 -11.98
C ILE A 144 -7.47 3.33 -13.14
N GLU A 145 -7.29 4.63 -13.12
CA GLU A 145 -7.63 5.52 -14.24
C GLU A 145 -6.39 5.79 -15.08
N ARG A 146 -6.57 5.84 -16.41
CA ARG A 146 -5.54 6.14 -17.40
C ARG A 146 -4.25 5.31 -17.15
N PRO A 147 -4.34 3.97 -17.06
CA PRO A 147 -3.21 3.11 -16.68
C PRO A 147 -1.99 3.26 -17.61
N LEU A 148 -2.23 3.60 -18.88
CA LEU A 148 -1.21 3.83 -19.91
C LEU A 148 -1.06 5.31 -20.29
N GLY A 149 -1.72 6.21 -19.57
CA GLY A 149 -1.65 7.66 -19.79
C GLY A 149 -0.46 8.31 -19.09
N PRO A 150 -0.22 9.61 -19.34
CA PRO A 150 0.91 10.34 -18.73
C PRO A 150 0.72 10.62 -17.22
N ALA A 151 -0.49 10.45 -16.70
CA ALA A 151 -0.84 10.66 -15.29
C ALA A 151 -1.80 9.56 -14.82
N PRO A 152 -1.31 8.32 -14.60
CA PRO A 152 -2.14 7.25 -14.07
C PRO A 152 -2.60 7.61 -12.66
N ALA A 153 -3.87 7.33 -12.37
CA ALA A 153 -4.41 7.49 -11.02
C ALA A 153 -4.83 6.14 -10.46
N ILE A 154 -4.51 5.88 -9.20
CA ILE A 154 -4.88 4.67 -8.47
C ILE A 154 -5.76 5.08 -7.31
N SER A 155 -6.87 4.38 -7.09
CA SER A 155 -7.73 4.59 -5.93
C SER A 155 -8.06 3.28 -5.23
N GLY A 156 -8.33 3.35 -3.93
CA GLY A 156 -8.67 2.19 -3.12
C GLY A 156 -8.77 2.50 -1.63
N ASN A 157 -9.17 1.48 -0.87
CA ASN A 157 -9.30 1.51 0.57
C ASN A 157 -8.43 0.43 1.19
N PHE A 158 -7.84 0.73 2.35
CA PHE A 158 -6.98 -0.15 3.12
C PHE A 158 -7.45 -0.16 4.56
N ASP A 159 -7.60 -1.34 5.14
CA ASP A 159 -7.89 -1.53 6.55
C ASP A 159 -6.78 -2.38 7.17
N PHE A 160 -6.29 -1.98 8.34
CA PHE A 160 -5.18 -2.63 9.04
C PHE A 160 -5.67 -3.22 10.35
N GLU A 161 -5.30 -4.46 10.62
CA GLU A 161 -5.64 -5.14 11.86
C GLU A 161 -4.44 -5.90 12.41
N GLY A 162 -4.09 -5.63 13.67
CA GLY A 162 -3.11 -6.41 14.42
C GLY A 162 -1.69 -6.38 13.87
N LEU A 163 -1.30 -5.38 13.08
CA LEU A 163 0.08 -5.29 12.57
C LEU A 163 1.06 -5.11 13.75
N ASP A 164 2.19 -5.81 13.73
CA ASP A 164 3.24 -5.65 14.72
C ASP A 164 3.84 -4.25 14.63
N LEU A 165 3.56 -3.44 15.65
CA LEU A 165 3.87 -2.02 15.61
C LEU A 165 5.39 -1.79 15.65
N GLN A 166 6.14 -2.69 16.29
CA GLN A 166 7.59 -2.60 16.38
C GLN A 166 8.24 -2.85 15.01
N GLY A 167 7.80 -3.90 14.31
CA GLY A 167 8.23 -4.22 12.96
C GLY A 167 7.92 -3.10 11.96
N VAL A 168 6.70 -2.54 12.03
CA VAL A 168 6.30 -1.40 11.20
C VAL A 168 7.19 -0.19 11.48
N THR A 169 7.36 0.23 12.74
CA THR A 169 8.12 1.45 13.05
C THR A 169 9.61 1.30 12.78
N ALA A 170 10.16 0.08 12.95
CA ALA A 170 11.54 -0.24 12.60
C ALA A 170 11.79 -0.15 11.08
N ALA A 171 10.89 -0.71 10.25
CA ALA A 171 11.02 -0.69 8.79
C ALA A 171 11.09 0.72 8.20
N PHE A 172 10.48 1.71 8.87
CA PHE A 172 10.47 3.11 8.46
C PHE A 172 11.39 4.03 9.29
N GLY A 173 12.27 3.48 10.14
CA GLY A 173 13.25 4.24 10.91
C GLY A 173 12.65 5.17 11.98
N PHE A 174 11.39 4.93 12.36
CA PHE A 174 10.60 5.78 13.23
C PHE A 174 10.96 5.60 14.72
N GLY A 175 11.77 4.59 15.05
CA GLY A 175 12.06 4.16 16.42
C GLY A 175 11.33 2.87 16.77
N GLU A 176 11.35 2.50 18.04
CA GLU A 176 10.74 1.26 18.52
C GLU A 176 9.45 1.60 19.26
N ILE A 177 8.36 0.96 18.84
CA ILE A 177 7.08 1.04 19.53
C ILE A 177 6.52 -0.39 19.66
N GLU A 178 6.57 -0.95 20.85
CA GLU A 178 5.98 -2.27 21.15
C GLU A 178 4.45 -2.15 21.22
N GLY A 179 3.72 -3.01 20.52
CA GLY A 179 2.26 -2.99 20.48
C GLY A 179 1.69 -3.65 19.22
N ARG A 180 0.37 -3.55 19.05
CA ARG A 180 -0.32 -3.90 17.80
C ARG A 180 -0.96 -2.65 17.21
N LEU A 181 -0.87 -2.50 15.89
CA LEU A 181 -1.40 -1.38 15.12
C LEU A 181 -2.68 -1.82 14.41
N GLN A 182 -3.68 -0.94 14.47
CA GLN A 182 -4.91 -1.04 13.70
C GLN A 182 -5.24 0.31 13.09
N GLY A 183 -6.11 0.33 12.09
CA GLY A 183 -6.56 1.57 11.47
C GLY A 183 -6.99 1.41 10.04
N TYR A 184 -6.91 2.49 9.28
CA TYR A 184 -7.31 2.50 7.89
C TYR A 184 -6.65 3.63 7.08
N VAL A 185 -6.67 3.48 5.75
CA VAL A 185 -6.52 4.54 4.76
C VAL A 185 -7.66 4.39 3.76
N HIS A 186 -8.65 5.25 3.85
CA HIS A 186 -9.82 5.26 2.97
C HIS A 186 -9.75 6.41 1.97
N ASP A 187 -10.51 6.29 0.88
CA ASP A 187 -10.59 7.27 -0.20
C ASP A 187 -9.20 7.66 -0.74
N LEU A 188 -8.25 6.70 -0.75
CA LEU A 188 -6.92 6.96 -1.26
C LEU A 188 -7.03 7.30 -2.75
N ARG A 189 -6.41 8.40 -3.14
CA ARG A 189 -6.16 8.74 -4.54
C ARG A 189 -4.69 9.07 -4.74
N LEU A 190 -4.00 8.23 -5.48
CA LEU A 190 -2.64 8.46 -5.95
C LEU A 190 -2.70 8.94 -7.39
N VAL A 191 -2.01 10.02 -7.74
CA VAL A 191 -1.80 10.45 -9.12
C VAL A 191 -0.31 10.48 -9.40
N SER A 192 0.11 9.75 -10.43
CA SER A 192 1.53 9.57 -10.76
C SER A 192 2.35 9.11 -9.54
N GLY A 193 1.78 8.21 -8.74
CA GLY A 193 2.39 7.65 -7.52
C GLY A 193 2.40 8.57 -6.30
N LYS A 194 1.84 9.79 -6.37
CA LYS A 194 1.78 10.73 -5.25
C LYS A 194 0.37 10.83 -4.69
N PRO A 195 0.18 10.86 -3.36
CA PRO A 195 -1.15 11.01 -2.77
C PRO A 195 -1.70 12.41 -2.97
N GLU A 196 -2.92 12.49 -3.48
CA GLU A 196 -3.70 13.72 -3.65
C GLU A 196 -4.83 13.84 -2.62
N ALA A 197 -5.39 12.70 -2.21
CA ALA A 197 -6.45 12.61 -1.21
C ALA A 197 -6.39 11.27 -0.47
N PHE A 198 -6.81 11.28 0.80
CA PHE A 198 -7.14 10.11 1.61
C PHE A 198 -7.70 10.56 2.97
N ASP A 199 -8.32 9.64 3.69
CA ASP A 199 -8.52 9.73 5.13
C ASP A 199 -7.81 8.57 5.83
N ALA A 200 -6.80 8.87 6.64
CA ALA A 200 -5.99 7.90 7.34
C ALA A 200 -6.18 8.00 8.85
N TRP A 201 -6.23 6.85 9.50
CA TRP A 201 -6.20 6.71 10.95
C TRP A 201 -5.31 5.53 11.33
N LEU A 202 -4.38 5.76 12.25
CA LEU A 202 -3.46 4.77 12.77
C LEU A 202 -3.56 4.82 14.30
N ALA A 203 -3.82 3.67 14.94
CA ALA A 203 -3.93 3.60 16.37
C ALA A 203 -3.37 2.30 16.93
N SER A 204 -2.86 2.36 18.16
CA SER A 204 -2.57 1.14 18.91
C SER A 204 -3.87 0.42 19.24
N ASP A 205 -3.89 -0.89 19.04
CA ASP A 205 -5.00 -1.77 19.39
C ASP A 205 -5.34 -1.64 20.90
N PRO A 206 -6.58 -1.23 21.27
CA PRO A 206 -6.99 -1.09 22.67
C PRO A 206 -7.08 -2.44 23.41
N ASP A 207 -7.32 -3.54 22.71
CA ASP A 207 -7.51 -4.87 23.27
C ASP A 207 -6.22 -5.66 23.43
N PHE A 208 -5.13 -5.23 22.79
CA PHE A 208 -3.81 -5.85 22.92
C PHE A 208 -3.31 -5.86 24.39
N ARG A 209 -3.04 -7.05 24.96
CA ARG A 209 -2.61 -7.20 26.36
C ARG A 209 -1.10 -7.33 26.56
N GLY A 210 -0.31 -7.30 25.48
CA GLY A 210 1.15 -7.39 25.55
C GLY A 210 1.83 -6.10 26.01
N ALA A 211 3.16 -6.06 25.85
CA ALA A 211 3.96 -4.91 26.25
C ALA A 211 3.66 -3.69 25.35
N ARG A 212 3.47 -2.53 25.99
CA ARG A 212 3.22 -1.24 25.32
C ARG A 212 4.29 -0.26 25.75
N LYS A 213 5.35 -0.19 24.94
CA LYS A 213 6.50 0.70 25.19
C LYS A 213 6.84 1.49 23.96
N ILE A 214 7.34 2.69 24.16
CA ILE A 214 7.76 3.61 23.11
C ILE A 214 9.16 4.11 23.43
N SER A 215 10.06 4.08 22.44
CA SER A 215 11.41 4.62 22.60
C SER A 215 11.43 6.14 22.54
N GLN A 216 12.46 6.74 23.10
CA GLN A 216 12.63 8.20 23.03
C GLN A 216 12.66 8.71 21.58
N ARG A 217 13.37 8.01 20.69
CA ARG A 217 13.42 8.34 19.26
C ARG A 217 12.01 8.39 18.64
N ALA A 218 11.14 7.45 19.00
CA ALA A 218 9.76 7.44 18.51
C ALA A 218 8.94 8.62 19.05
N ILE A 219 9.14 9.01 20.32
CA ILE A 219 8.52 10.21 20.89
C ILE A 219 8.96 11.48 20.16
N ASP A 220 10.27 11.60 19.89
CA ASP A 220 10.85 12.75 19.18
C ASP A 220 10.27 12.85 17.76
N ASN A 221 10.17 11.71 17.06
CA ASN A 221 9.59 11.64 15.72
C ASN A 221 8.07 11.96 15.70
N LEU A 222 7.29 11.46 16.66
CA LEU A 222 5.86 11.80 16.79
C LEU A 222 5.67 13.30 17.09
N SER A 223 6.54 13.89 17.89
CA SER A 223 6.48 15.32 18.22
C SER A 223 6.74 16.18 16.99
N ALA A 224 7.68 15.78 16.12
CA ALA A 224 7.97 16.45 14.85
C ALA A 224 6.76 16.42 13.89
N VAL A 225 6.01 15.30 13.85
CA VAL A 225 4.77 15.16 13.09
C VAL A 225 3.67 16.10 13.61
N GLY A 226 3.56 16.25 14.93
CA GLY A 226 2.58 17.11 15.58
C GLY A 226 2.79 18.62 15.38
N GLY A 227 3.89 19.03 14.72
CA GLY A 227 4.22 20.43 14.46
C GLY A 227 4.59 21.24 15.71
N GLY A 228 4.86 20.58 16.83
CA GLY A 228 5.45 21.22 18.01
C GLY A 228 6.96 21.39 17.82
N PRO A 229 7.61 22.34 18.54
CA PRO A 229 9.05 22.22 18.75
C PRO A 229 9.26 20.83 19.35
N GLY A 230 10.01 19.95 18.66
CA GLY A 230 10.24 18.57 19.08
C GLY A 230 10.48 18.59 20.58
N GLY A 231 9.56 17.99 21.33
CA GLY A 231 9.34 18.35 22.73
C GLY A 231 10.68 18.45 23.41
N ALA A 232 11.06 19.66 23.84
CA ALA A 232 12.30 19.86 24.55
C ALA A 232 12.11 19.23 25.93
N MET A 233 12.11 17.90 25.95
CA MET A 233 12.14 17.10 27.15
C MET A 233 13.40 17.56 27.89
N SER A 234 13.30 17.69 29.21
CA SER A 234 14.49 18.01 29.98
C SER A 234 15.56 16.96 29.64
N ARG A 235 16.68 17.39 29.07
CA ARG A 235 17.80 16.50 28.69
C ARG A 235 18.31 15.65 29.85
N SER A 236 17.90 16.00 31.07
CA SER A 236 18.13 15.31 32.33
C SER A 236 17.37 13.98 32.46
N PHE A 237 16.17 13.84 31.88
CA PHE A 237 15.35 12.62 32.01
C PHE A 237 15.76 11.51 31.02
N LEU A 238 16.43 11.90 29.93
CA LEU A 238 16.84 11.05 28.82
C LEU A 238 18.03 10.13 29.14
N ARG A 239 18.75 10.35 30.24
CA ARG A 239 19.93 9.55 30.61
C ARG A 239 19.60 8.31 31.45
N VAL A 240 18.36 8.17 31.93
CA VAL A 240 17.97 7.12 32.89
C VAL A 240 16.98 6.11 32.27
N PHE A 241 16.19 6.52 31.27
CA PHE A 241 15.14 5.67 30.68
C PHE A 241 15.20 5.71 29.15
N GLU A 242 15.44 4.55 28.54
CA GLU A 242 15.48 4.39 27.07
C GLU A 242 14.09 4.19 26.46
N THR A 243 13.14 3.69 27.25
CA THR A 243 11.75 3.39 26.84
C THR A 243 10.73 3.82 27.89
N PHE A 244 9.53 4.16 27.42
CA PHE A 244 8.41 4.63 28.25
C PHE A 244 7.17 3.80 27.99
N ARG A 245 6.36 3.57 29.02
CA ARG A 245 5.09 2.86 28.84
C ARG A 245 4.01 3.81 28.34
N TYR A 246 3.12 3.31 27.50
CA TYR A 246 1.97 4.06 27.00
C TYR A 246 0.66 3.27 27.18
N ASP A 247 -0.45 4.00 27.28
CA ASP A 247 -1.81 3.44 27.30
C ASP A 247 -2.37 3.37 25.89
N ALA A 248 -2.31 4.46 25.13
CA ALA A 248 -2.81 4.50 23.76
C ALA A 248 -1.98 5.43 22.88
N ILE A 249 -1.92 5.10 21.59
CA ILE A 249 -1.37 5.93 20.52
C ILE A 249 -2.45 6.07 19.44
N GLY A 250 -2.65 7.27 18.92
CA GLY A 250 -3.60 7.52 17.85
C GLY A 250 -3.21 8.75 17.04
N LEU A 251 -3.14 8.60 15.73
CA LEU A 251 -2.82 9.67 14.79
C LEU A 251 -3.63 9.50 13.51
N GLY A 252 -4.25 10.58 13.06
CA GLY A 252 -4.95 10.61 11.78
C GLY A 252 -4.60 11.82 10.94
N CYS A 253 -4.80 11.66 9.64
CA CYS A 253 -4.58 12.67 8.63
C CYS A 253 -5.66 12.54 7.56
N ARG A 254 -6.44 13.59 7.33
CA ARG A 254 -7.27 13.70 6.13
C ARG A 254 -6.62 14.65 5.14
N LEU A 255 -6.11 14.10 4.04
CA LEU A 255 -5.47 14.86 2.97
C LEU A 255 -6.52 15.37 1.98
N SER A 256 -6.54 16.67 1.77
CA SER A 256 -7.29 17.30 0.70
C SER A 256 -6.61 18.61 0.29
N GLN A 257 -6.51 18.85 -1.03
CA GLN A 257 -5.94 20.08 -1.58
C GLN A 257 -4.52 20.38 -1.05
N GLY A 258 -3.70 19.34 -0.88
CA GLY A 258 -2.32 19.45 -0.37
C GLY A 258 -2.20 19.80 1.11
N VAL A 259 -3.32 19.86 1.85
CA VAL A 259 -3.34 20.08 3.30
C VAL A 259 -3.82 18.81 3.99
N CYS A 260 -3.02 18.34 4.94
CA CYS A 260 -3.41 17.30 5.86
C CYS A 260 -4.07 17.93 7.09
N GLN A 261 -5.32 17.53 7.35
CA GLN A 261 -6.04 17.84 8.58
C GLN A 261 -5.72 16.76 9.61
N MET A 262 -4.90 17.14 10.60
CA MET A 262 -4.39 16.23 11.61
C MET A 262 -5.41 16.01 12.72
N ARG A 263 -5.44 14.78 13.26
CA ARG A 263 -6.22 14.42 14.46
C ARG A 263 -5.45 13.43 15.33
N GLY A 264 -5.83 13.34 16.60
CA GLY A 264 -5.28 12.39 17.56
C GLY A 264 -6.38 11.66 18.32
N LEU A 265 -6.01 10.98 19.41
CA LEU A 265 -6.89 10.26 20.32
C LEU A 265 -8.04 11.13 20.85
N GLU A 266 -7.76 12.39 21.14
CA GLU A 266 -8.72 13.38 21.63
C GLU A 266 -8.23 14.80 21.28
N SER A 267 -9.17 15.74 21.17
CA SER A 267 -8.86 17.17 21.06
C SER A 267 -8.54 17.74 22.43
N ALA A 268 -7.45 18.51 22.56
CA ALA A 268 -7.09 19.16 23.82
C ALA A 268 -6.38 20.50 23.60
N ASN A 269 -6.87 21.56 24.25
CA ASN A 269 -6.24 22.88 24.38
C ASN A 269 -5.55 23.41 23.11
N GLY A 270 -6.28 23.55 22.00
CA GLY A 270 -5.74 24.07 20.74
C GLY A 270 -4.84 23.07 19.98
N GLY A 271 -4.84 21.80 20.37
CA GLY A 271 -4.11 20.70 19.74
C GLY A 271 -4.87 19.37 19.85
N TYR A 272 -4.14 18.27 19.69
CA TYR A 272 -4.66 16.91 19.79
C TYR A 272 -3.66 15.98 20.47
N LEU A 273 -4.16 15.03 21.24
CA LEU A 273 -3.36 14.03 21.94
C LEU A 273 -2.93 12.92 20.98
N ILE A 274 -1.63 12.70 20.81
CA ILE A 274 -1.09 11.62 19.98
C ILE A 274 -0.79 10.38 20.82
N VAL A 275 -0.10 10.57 21.96
CA VAL A 275 0.29 9.49 22.86
C VAL A 275 -0.21 9.78 24.26
N ARG A 276 -1.01 8.86 24.81
CA ARG A 276 -1.36 8.82 26.22
C ARG A 276 -0.36 7.93 26.96
N GLY A 277 0.48 8.51 27.79
CA GLY A 277 1.46 7.77 28.60
C GLY A 277 0.83 6.99 29.75
N SER A 278 1.52 5.96 30.23
CA SER A 278 1.06 5.13 31.35
C SER A 278 2.13 4.92 32.43
N GLY A 279 1.70 4.80 33.68
CA GLY A 279 2.57 4.60 34.84
C GLY A 279 3.47 5.81 35.17
N LEU A 280 4.57 5.56 35.88
CA LEU A 280 5.61 6.55 36.15
C LEU A 280 6.96 6.00 35.65
N PRO A 281 7.72 6.76 34.85
CA PRO A 281 7.41 8.12 34.37
C PRO A 281 6.41 8.14 33.19
N ARG A 282 5.38 9.00 33.29
CA ARG A 282 4.38 9.21 32.22
C ARG A 282 4.88 10.22 31.18
N ILE A 283 4.73 9.88 29.91
CA ILE A 283 4.96 10.81 28.79
C ILE A 283 3.69 10.95 27.98
N THR A 284 3.29 12.20 27.76
CA THR A 284 2.17 12.55 26.89
C THR A 284 2.72 13.33 25.70
N VAL A 285 2.33 12.95 24.48
CA VAL A 285 2.72 13.65 23.25
C VAL A 285 1.52 14.36 22.67
N MET A 286 1.67 15.67 22.45
CA MET A 286 0.64 16.57 21.92
C MET A 286 1.05 17.08 20.54
N GLY A 287 0.12 17.06 19.59
CA GLY A 287 0.23 17.80 18.34
C GLY A 287 -0.48 19.15 18.46
N HIS A 288 0.12 20.20 17.90
CA HIS A 288 -0.44 21.56 17.95
C HIS A 288 -0.83 22.08 16.55
N ALA A 289 -0.25 21.51 15.50
CA ALA A 289 -0.61 21.86 14.13
C ALA A 289 -1.74 20.95 13.61
N SER A 290 -2.97 21.44 13.61
CA SER A 290 -4.15 20.73 13.10
C SER A 290 -4.28 20.77 11.57
N ARG A 291 -3.61 21.73 10.92
CA ARG A 291 -3.54 21.84 9.45
C ARG A 291 -2.09 21.96 9.03
N VAL A 292 -1.61 21.00 8.24
CA VAL A 292 -0.21 20.94 7.83
C VAL A 292 -0.14 20.78 6.32
N ASN A 293 0.77 21.50 5.66
CA ASN A 293 1.07 21.25 4.25
C ASN A 293 1.66 19.83 4.12
N TRP A 294 1.07 19.01 3.26
CA TRP A 294 1.44 17.61 3.10
C TRP A 294 2.90 17.42 2.68
N THR A 295 3.38 18.21 1.72
CA THR A 295 4.77 18.13 1.25
C THR A 295 5.74 18.48 2.37
N SER A 296 5.44 19.52 3.14
CA SER A 296 6.25 19.88 4.31
C SER A 296 6.21 18.81 5.41
N LEU A 297 5.05 18.17 5.64
CA LEU A 297 4.91 17.08 6.60
C LEU A 297 5.78 15.88 6.20
N VAL A 298 5.70 15.45 4.94
CA VAL A 298 6.51 14.34 4.41
C VAL A 298 8.00 14.67 4.48
N ALA A 299 8.41 15.90 4.12
CA ALA A 299 9.81 16.31 4.20
C ALA A 299 10.36 16.24 5.64
N ARG A 300 9.57 16.68 6.63
CA ARG A 300 9.93 16.61 8.05
C ARG A 300 10.01 15.17 8.55
N LEU A 301 9.06 14.33 8.14
CA LEU A 301 9.05 12.90 8.45
C LEU A 301 10.30 12.20 7.93
N LEU A 302 10.63 12.42 6.66
CA LEU A 302 11.82 11.84 6.03
C LEU A 302 13.11 12.29 6.74
N ALA A 303 13.22 13.57 7.10
CA ALA A 303 14.38 14.08 7.86
C ALA A 303 14.49 13.41 9.24
N ALA A 304 13.36 13.28 9.95
CA ALA A 304 13.31 12.67 11.28
C ALA A 304 13.68 11.17 11.26
N THR A 305 13.28 10.43 10.23
CA THR A 305 13.52 8.99 10.13
C THR A 305 14.87 8.61 9.53
N SER A 306 15.42 9.43 8.63
CA SER A 306 16.73 9.18 7.97
C SER A 306 17.95 9.44 8.87
N GLY A 307 17.76 9.92 10.10
CA GLY A 307 18.85 10.19 11.05
C GLY A 307 19.68 11.42 10.71
N ALA A 308 19.35 12.15 9.64
CA ALA A 308 19.91 13.46 9.34
C ALA A 308 19.13 14.51 10.15
N GLY A 309 19.75 15.01 11.23
CA GLY A 309 19.21 16.16 11.96
C GLY A 309 18.94 17.35 11.03
N PRO A 310 18.04 18.28 11.40
CA PRO A 310 17.59 19.34 10.51
C PRO A 310 18.77 20.20 10.05
N THR A 311 18.98 20.28 8.74
CA THR A 311 19.77 21.35 8.12
C THR A 311 18.94 22.63 8.23
N VAL A 312 19.37 23.50 9.14
CA VAL A 312 18.89 24.87 9.25
C VAL A 312 19.48 25.66 8.07
N GLU A 313 18.63 26.15 7.18
CA GLU A 313 18.88 27.42 6.47
C GLU A 313 18.15 28.54 7.21
#